data_AF-A0A533I0E0-F1
#
_entry.id   AF-A0A533I0E0-F1
#
_cell.length_a   1.000
_cell.length_b   1.000
_cell.length_c   1.000
_cell.angle_alpha   90.00
_cell.angle_beta   90.00
_cell.angle_gamma   90.00
#
_symmetry.space_group_name_H-M   'P 1'
#
loop_
_entity.id
_entity.type
_entity.pdbx_description
1 polymer ?
#
loop_
_entity_poly.entity_id
_entity_poly.type
_entity_poly.pdbx_seq_one_letter_code
_entity_poly.pdbx_strand_id
1 'polypeptide(L)'
;MKHYNYIEKILDWAEERNLLTQGDVFMQLEKSREENSELTKAITKYEKGNAQAYDEIKDAIGDVYVTLVVASDIHGLPVYEIFKNVKFHEFDSYHWQHYTDSLRGFDRVLYAACVNEHSPYYDTPGILNNYVNFLNSVAVEYNFTLVECIEYAYNQIKERTGKIVDGTFVKDVK
;
A
#
# COMPACT_ATOMS: atom_id res chain seq x y z
N MET A 1 9.00 -7.12 -15.19
CA MET A 1 8.55 -7.80 -13.95
C MET A 1 7.10 -7.42 -13.68
N LYS A 2 6.31 -8.20 -12.94
CA LYS A 2 4.91 -7.85 -12.59
C LYS A 2 4.83 -7.49 -11.10
N HIS A 3 3.88 -6.64 -10.71
CA HIS A 3 3.78 -6.15 -9.33
C HIS A 3 3.59 -7.30 -8.31
N TYR A 4 2.81 -8.32 -8.66
CA TYR A 4 2.58 -9.49 -7.82
C TYR A 4 3.81 -10.38 -7.61
N ASN A 5 4.91 -10.19 -8.34
CA ASN A 5 6.16 -10.90 -8.11
C ASN A 5 6.87 -10.48 -6.80
N TYR A 6 6.42 -9.40 -6.16
CA TYR A 6 6.94 -8.94 -4.88
C TYR A 6 6.13 -9.43 -3.68
N ILE A 7 4.95 -10.05 -3.88
CA ILE A 7 4.07 -10.47 -2.78
C ILE A 7 4.79 -11.45 -1.86
N GLU A 8 5.35 -12.54 -2.43
CA GLU A 8 6.08 -13.54 -1.65
C GLU A 8 7.24 -12.91 -0.88
N LYS A 9 8.04 -12.05 -1.53
CA LYS A 9 9.14 -11.34 -0.87
C LYS A 9 8.71 -10.45 0.29
N ILE A 10 7.57 -9.77 0.16
CA ILE A 10 7.01 -8.90 1.21
C ILE A 10 6.50 -9.75 2.37
N LEU A 11 5.82 -10.87 2.08
CA LEU A 11 5.30 -11.78 3.09
C LEU A 11 6.44 -12.52 3.82
N ASP A 12 7.46 -12.97 3.10
CA ASP A 12 8.67 -13.56 3.69
C ASP A 12 9.36 -12.55 4.64
N TRP A 13 9.52 -11.31 4.19
CA TRP A 13 10.08 -10.23 5.02
C TRP A 13 9.26 -10.01 6.31
N ALA A 14 7.93 -10.04 6.20
CA ALA A 14 7.02 -9.87 7.33
C ALA A 14 7.06 -11.07 8.27
N GLU A 15 7.09 -12.30 7.74
CA GLU A 15 7.16 -13.55 8.50
C GLU A 15 8.47 -13.66 9.30
N GLU A 16 9.61 -13.37 8.67
CA GLU A 16 10.93 -13.35 9.33
C GLU A 16 10.97 -12.42 10.56
N ARG A 17 10.10 -11.40 10.59
CA ARG A 17 9.99 -10.40 11.67
C ARG A 17 8.83 -10.69 12.62
N ASN A 18 8.19 -11.85 12.49
CA ASN A 18 6.99 -12.27 13.23
C ASN A 18 5.80 -11.31 13.06
N LEU A 19 5.78 -10.50 12.00
CA LEU A 19 4.72 -9.53 11.78
C LEU A 19 3.42 -10.22 11.39
N LEU A 20 3.46 -11.31 10.61
CA LEU A 20 2.24 -12.03 10.22
C LEU A 20 1.60 -12.76 11.41
N THR A 21 2.40 -13.17 12.41
CA THR A 21 1.92 -13.91 13.58
C THR A 21 1.60 -13.04 14.79
N GLN A 22 2.26 -11.88 14.94
CA GLN A 22 2.06 -10.97 16.08
C GLN A 22 1.45 -9.62 15.69
N GLY A 23 1.28 -9.35 14.40
CA GLY A 23 0.67 -8.12 13.91
C GLY A 23 -0.84 -8.11 14.16
N ASP A 24 -1.37 -6.91 14.36
CA ASP A 24 -2.81 -6.68 14.46
C ASP A 24 -3.32 -6.09 13.15
N VAL A 25 -4.42 -6.63 12.63
CA VAL A 25 -4.99 -6.22 11.34
C VAL A 25 -5.35 -4.74 11.32
N PHE A 26 -5.95 -4.21 12.39
CA PHE A 26 -6.37 -2.80 12.44
C PHE A 26 -5.17 -1.87 12.60
N MET A 27 -4.15 -2.30 13.35
CA MET A 27 -2.88 -1.57 13.41
C MET A 27 -2.14 -1.57 12.07
N GLN A 28 -2.20 -2.65 11.29
CA GLN A 28 -1.65 -2.66 9.93
C GLN A 28 -2.48 -1.82 8.95
N LEU A 29 -3.81 -1.73 9.13
CA LEU A 29 -4.63 -0.78 8.39
C LEU A 29 -4.29 0.67 8.75
N GLU A 30 -4.02 0.99 10.02
CA GLU A 30 -3.51 2.31 10.40
C GLU A 30 -2.12 2.57 9.82
N LYS A 31 -1.26 1.56 9.74
CA LYS A 31 0.03 1.67 9.06
C LYS A 31 -0.14 1.97 7.57
N SER A 32 -1.07 1.30 6.89
CA SER A 32 -1.43 1.62 5.50
C SER A 32 -1.95 3.05 5.34
N ARG A 33 -2.74 3.55 6.29
CA ARG A 33 -3.21 4.93 6.31
C ARG A 33 -2.09 5.94 6.55
N GLU A 34 -1.08 5.58 7.34
CA GLU A 34 0.14 6.37 7.53
C GLU A 34 0.88 6.53 6.19
N GLU A 35 1.20 5.42 5.51
CA GLU A 35 1.90 5.45 4.22
C GLU A 35 1.09 6.18 3.14
N ASN A 36 -0.23 6.02 3.13
CA ASN A 36 -1.12 6.79 2.25
C ASN A 36 -1.05 8.30 2.55
N SER A 37 -1.00 8.68 3.83
CA SER A 37 -0.81 10.06 4.23
C SER A 37 0.52 10.62 3.71
N GLU A 38 1.58 9.84 3.73
CA GLU A 38 2.87 10.20 3.13
C GLU A 38 2.75 10.43 1.63
N LEU A 39 2.06 9.54 0.91
CA LEU A 39 1.80 9.70 -0.53
C LEU A 39 1.00 10.98 -0.83
N THR A 40 -0.10 11.23 -0.12
CA THR A 40 -0.90 12.44 -0.35
C THR A 40 -0.13 13.72 -0.04
N LYS A 41 0.76 13.71 0.96
CA LYS A 41 1.67 14.82 1.27
C LYS A 41 2.71 15.01 0.16
N ALA A 42 3.32 13.92 -0.31
CA ALA A 42 4.32 13.96 -1.39
C ALA A 42 3.73 14.54 -2.68
N ILE A 43 2.55 14.07 -3.09
CA ILE A 43 1.78 14.63 -4.21
C ILE A 43 1.54 16.13 -3.99
N THR A 44 0.99 16.51 -2.84
CA THR A 44 0.68 17.93 -2.55
C THR A 44 1.93 18.82 -2.59
N LYS A 45 3.07 18.34 -2.08
CA LYS A 45 4.34 19.08 -2.10
C LYS A 45 4.82 19.26 -3.55
N TYR A 46 4.84 18.19 -4.33
CA TYR A 46 5.28 18.20 -5.73
C TYR A 46 4.47 19.18 -6.57
N GLU A 47 3.14 19.07 -6.48
CA GLU A 47 2.18 19.89 -7.23
C GLU A 47 2.21 21.36 -6.81
N LYS A 48 2.69 21.66 -5.60
CA LYS A 48 2.94 23.02 -5.11
C LYS A 48 4.34 23.55 -5.44
N GLY A 49 5.11 22.84 -6.27
CA GLY A 49 6.39 23.29 -6.80
C GLY A 49 7.62 22.74 -6.08
N ASN A 50 7.47 21.80 -5.14
CA ASN A 50 8.62 21.12 -4.54
C ASN A 50 9.05 19.91 -5.39
N ALA A 51 9.96 20.13 -6.34
CA ALA A 51 10.49 19.07 -7.20
C ALA A 51 11.17 17.92 -6.43
N GLN A 52 11.68 18.15 -5.22
CA GLN A 52 12.30 17.09 -4.41
C GLN A 52 11.30 16.04 -3.92
N ALA A 53 10.00 16.36 -3.90
CA ALA A 53 8.96 15.42 -3.50
C ALA A 53 8.65 14.37 -4.58
N TYR A 54 9.23 14.47 -5.78
CA TYR A 54 9.04 13.48 -6.85
C TYR A 54 9.48 12.07 -6.42
N ASP A 55 10.65 11.96 -5.78
CA ASP A 55 11.14 10.69 -5.25
C ASP A 55 10.33 10.20 -4.04
N GLU A 56 9.78 11.13 -3.23
CA GLU A 56 8.87 10.80 -2.11
C GLU A 56 7.57 10.16 -2.62
N ILE A 57 7.04 10.59 -3.78
CA ILE A 57 5.86 9.98 -4.40
C ILE A 57 6.16 8.52 -4.76
N LYS A 58 7.31 8.26 -5.38
CA LYS A 58 7.72 6.92 -5.80
C LYS A 58 7.79 5.96 -4.62
N ASP A 59 8.44 6.38 -3.54
CA ASP A 59 8.58 5.59 -2.31
C ASP A 59 7.21 5.30 -1.70
N ALA A 60 6.41 6.35 -1.46
CA ALA A 60 5.14 6.23 -0.78
C ALA A 60 4.09 5.39 -1.55
N ILE A 61 4.11 5.39 -2.89
CA ILE A 61 3.27 4.44 -3.69
C ILE A 61 3.64 2.99 -3.35
N GLY A 62 4.95 2.71 -3.28
CA GLY A 62 5.46 1.38 -2.96
C GLY A 62 5.15 0.99 -1.51
N ASP A 63 5.32 1.91 -0.56
CA ASP A 63 5.04 1.67 0.86
C ASP A 63 3.56 1.37 1.12
N VAL A 64 2.64 2.12 0.48
CA VAL A 64 1.20 1.79 0.55
C VAL A 64 0.96 0.37 0.05
N TYR A 65 1.52 -0.01 -1.11
CA TYR A 65 1.35 -1.36 -1.64
C TYR A 65 1.89 -2.44 -0.67
N VAL A 66 3.06 -2.23 -0.07
CA VAL A 66 3.65 -3.13 0.93
C VAL A 66 2.71 -3.30 2.11
N THR A 67 2.21 -2.21 2.68
CA THR A 67 1.29 -2.27 3.82
C THR A 67 -0.05 -2.93 3.49
N LEU A 68 -0.56 -2.74 2.27
CA LEU A 68 -1.77 -3.41 1.80
C LEU A 68 -1.55 -4.93 1.71
N VAL A 69 -0.41 -5.39 1.19
CA VAL A 69 -0.06 -6.82 1.13
C VAL A 69 -0.04 -7.42 2.53
N VAL A 70 0.68 -6.80 3.48
CA VAL A 70 0.80 -7.28 4.86
C VAL A 70 -0.55 -7.28 5.57
N ALA A 71 -1.30 -6.16 5.52
CA ALA A 71 -2.61 -6.06 6.16
C ALA A 71 -3.60 -7.09 5.60
N SER A 72 -3.57 -7.33 4.29
CA SER A 72 -4.44 -8.33 3.64
C SER A 72 -4.13 -9.75 4.09
N ASP A 73 -2.85 -10.08 4.29
CA ASP A 73 -2.42 -11.41 4.74
C ASP A 73 -2.82 -11.66 6.20
N ILE A 74 -2.57 -10.69 7.09
CA ILE A 74 -3.00 -10.77 8.50
C ILE A 74 -4.52 -10.86 8.63
N HIS A 75 -5.27 -10.20 7.73
CA HIS A 75 -6.73 -10.32 7.67
C HIS A 75 -7.21 -11.70 7.19
N GLY A 76 -6.33 -12.56 6.67
CA GLY A 76 -6.66 -13.90 6.19
C GLY A 76 -7.15 -13.96 4.74
N LEU A 77 -6.85 -12.95 3.92
CA LEU A 77 -7.25 -12.92 2.52
C LEU A 77 -6.30 -13.72 1.62
N PRO A 78 -6.78 -14.26 0.49
CA PRO A 78 -5.92 -14.91 -0.52
C PRO A 78 -5.15 -13.86 -1.33
N VAL A 79 -4.15 -13.22 -0.71
CA VAL A 79 -3.43 -12.04 -1.23
C VAL A 79 -2.90 -12.25 -2.64
N TYR A 80 -2.19 -13.36 -2.89
CA TYR A 80 -1.63 -13.64 -4.21
C TYR A 80 -2.71 -13.67 -5.31
N GLU A 81 -3.85 -14.34 -5.07
CA GLU A 81 -4.92 -14.45 -6.05
C GLU A 81 -5.63 -13.11 -6.28
N ILE A 82 -5.88 -12.33 -5.23
CA ILE A 82 -6.50 -11.00 -5.36
C ILE A 82 -5.61 -10.09 -6.21
N PHE A 83 -4.34 -9.97 -5.82
CA PHE A 83 -3.41 -9.00 -6.42
C PHE A 83 -3.00 -9.44 -7.83
N LYS A 84 -2.77 -10.73 -8.10
CA LYS A 84 -2.46 -11.21 -9.45
C LYS A 84 -3.57 -10.93 -10.46
N ASN A 85 -4.83 -10.92 -10.01
CA ASN A 85 -5.99 -10.72 -10.85
C ASN A 85 -6.39 -9.25 -11.04
N VAL A 86 -5.62 -8.30 -10.49
CA VAL A 86 -5.83 -6.86 -10.74
C VAL A 86 -5.73 -6.57 -12.23
N LYS A 87 -6.75 -5.90 -12.77
CA LYS A 87 -6.78 -5.43 -14.14
C LYS A 87 -6.48 -3.95 -14.13
N PHE A 88 -5.35 -3.59 -14.73
CA PHE A 88 -5.00 -2.19 -14.89
C PHE A 88 -5.78 -1.60 -16.06
N HIS A 89 -6.49 -0.52 -15.76
CA HIS A 89 -7.22 0.26 -16.73
C HIS A 89 -6.47 1.56 -17.01
N GLU A 90 -6.63 2.10 -18.22
CA GLU A 90 -6.20 3.46 -18.52
C GLU A 90 -7.15 4.42 -17.81
N PHE A 91 -6.58 5.45 -17.20
CA PHE A 91 -7.33 6.52 -16.54
C PHE A 91 -7.05 7.82 -17.27
N ASP A 92 -8.08 8.66 -17.40
CA ASP A 92 -7.86 10.04 -17.78
C ASP A 92 -7.01 10.73 -16.71
N SER A 93 -6.16 11.68 -17.11
CA SER A 93 -5.45 12.51 -16.15
C SER A 93 -6.44 13.41 -15.41
N TYR A 94 -6.28 13.53 -14.11
CA TYR A 94 -7.13 14.33 -13.24
C TYR A 94 -6.31 15.43 -12.54
N HIS A 95 -7.00 16.44 -12.02
CA HIS A 95 -6.38 17.35 -11.05
C HIS A 95 -5.86 16.57 -9.84
N TRP A 96 -4.65 16.89 -9.35
CA TRP A 96 -3.99 16.11 -8.31
C TRP A 96 -4.81 15.94 -7.03
N GLN A 97 -5.71 16.87 -6.73
CA GLN A 97 -6.63 16.78 -5.59
C GLN A 97 -7.51 15.53 -5.70
N HIS A 98 -7.91 15.12 -6.92
CA HIS A 98 -8.64 13.88 -7.15
C HIS A 98 -7.85 12.66 -6.68
N TYR A 99 -6.55 12.57 -6.99
CA TYR A 99 -5.71 11.47 -6.50
C TYR A 99 -5.68 11.45 -4.98
N THR A 100 -5.46 12.61 -4.36
CA THR A 100 -5.38 12.66 -2.89
C THR A 100 -6.72 12.41 -2.19
N ASP A 101 -7.85 12.77 -2.79
CA ASP A 101 -9.19 12.48 -2.23
C ASP A 101 -9.54 11.01 -2.37
N SER A 102 -9.36 10.44 -3.57
CA SER A 102 -9.59 9.02 -3.84
C SER A 102 -8.70 8.12 -2.98
N LEU A 103 -7.43 8.47 -2.77
CA LEU A 103 -6.51 7.76 -1.86
C LEU A 103 -7.10 7.65 -0.43
N ARG A 104 -7.68 8.72 0.10
CA ARG A 104 -8.34 8.71 1.42
C ARG A 104 -9.64 7.92 1.40
N GLY A 105 -10.36 7.97 0.29
CA GLY A 105 -11.57 7.18 0.06
C GLY A 105 -11.30 5.68 0.11
N PHE A 106 -10.23 5.22 -0.54
CA PHE A 106 -9.83 3.81 -0.54
C PHE A 106 -9.50 3.30 0.86
N ASP A 107 -8.70 4.04 1.64
CA ASP A 107 -8.41 3.68 3.04
C ASP A 107 -9.68 3.56 3.87
N ARG A 108 -10.60 4.53 3.75
CA ARG A 108 -11.86 4.52 4.48
C ARG A 108 -12.70 3.30 4.14
N VAL A 109 -12.83 2.99 2.85
CA VAL A 109 -13.68 1.89 2.37
C VAL A 109 -13.05 0.54 2.72
N LEU A 110 -11.74 0.39 2.60
CA LEU A 110 -11.03 -0.83 3.00
C LEU A 110 -11.15 -1.07 4.51
N TYR A 111 -10.92 -0.05 5.33
CA TYR A 111 -11.09 -0.15 6.78
C TYR A 111 -12.51 -0.59 7.14
N ALA A 112 -13.52 0.04 6.54
CA ALA A 112 -14.92 -0.32 6.77
C ALA A 112 -15.23 -1.76 6.34
N ALA A 113 -14.63 -2.25 5.25
CA ALA A 113 -14.78 -3.62 4.77
C ALA A 113 -14.19 -4.63 5.76
N CYS A 114 -12.99 -4.39 6.28
CA CYS A 114 -12.35 -5.25 7.28
C CYS A 114 -13.11 -5.25 8.62
N VAL A 115 -13.65 -4.12 9.05
CA VAL A 115 -14.51 -4.05 10.26
C VAL A 115 -15.80 -4.86 10.09
N ASN A 116 -16.35 -4.90 8.87
CA ASN A 116 -17.63 -5.53 8.58
C ASN A 116 -17.46 -6.78 7.71
N GLU A 117 -16.45 -7.61 7.98
CA GLU A 117 -16.06 -8.75 7.13
C GLU A 117 -17.16 -9.79 6.88
N HIS A 118 -18.17 -9.88 7.75
CA HIS A 118 -19.33 -10.77 7.59
C HIS A 118 -20.49 -10.14 6.81
N SER A 119 -20.38 -8.85 6.48
CA SER A 119 -21.42 -8.13 5.77
C SER A 119 -21.37 -8.46 4.28
N PRO A 120 -22.48 -8.91 3.67
CA PRO A 120 -22.53 -9.17 2.23
C PRO A 120 -22.46 -7.88 1.39
N TYR A 121 -22.48 -6.71 2.02
CA TYR A 121 -22.38 -5.41 1.35
C TYR A 121 -20.94 -4.98 1.07
N TYR A 122 -19.95 -5.65 1.67
CA TYR A 122 -18.53 -5.35 1.45
C TYR A 122 -17.87 -6.46 0.64
N ASP A 123 -17.28 -6.09 -0.49
CA ASP A 123 -16.42 -6.94 -1.30
C ASP A 123 -14.97 -6.54 -1.07
N THR A 124 -14.38 -7.01 0.03
CA THR A 124 -12.99 -6.69 0.39
C THR A 124 -11.99 -7.03 -0.74
N PRO A 125 -12.09 -8.20 -1.41
CA PRO A 125 -11.27 -8.49 -2.59
C PRO A 125 -11.43 -7.47 -3.73
N GLY A 126 -12.67 -7.07 -4.06
CA GLY A 126 -12.94 -6.05 -5.08
C GLY A 126 -12.43 -4.67 -4.70
N ILE A 127 -12.53 -4.30 -3.42
CA ILE A 127 -12.00 -3.04 -2.89
C ILE A 127 -10.48 -3.00 -3.02
N LEU A 128 -9.77 -4.06 -2.61
CA LEU A 128 -8.32 -4.17 -2.78
C LEU A 128 -7.91 -4.14 -4.25
N ASN A 129 -8.67 -4.81 -5.12
CA ASN A 129 -8.41 -4.80 -6.56
C ASN A 129 -8.45 -3.36 -7.12
N ASN A 130 -9.51 -2.63 -6.79
CA ASN A 130 -9.68 -1.24 -7.19
C ASN A 130 -8.61 -0.33 -6.60
N TYR A 131 -8.20 -0.57 -5.35
CA TYR A 131 -7.16 0.23 -4.70
C TYR A 131 -5.80 0.02 -5.38
N VAL A 132 -5.39 -1.23 -5.64
CA VAL A 132 -4.13 -1.52 -6.35
C VAL A 132 -4.15 -0.98 -7.78
N ASN A 133 -5.29 -1.09 -8.48
CA ASN A 133 -5.47 -0.47 -9.79
C ASN A 133 -5.32 1.06 -9.72
N PHE A 134 -5.85 1.69 -8.67
CA PHE A 134 -5.70 3.13 -8.46
C PHE A 134 -4.27 3.54 -8.11
N LEU A 135 -3.54 2.74 -7.32
CA LEU A 135 -2.10 3.00 -7.10
C LEU A 135 -1.31 2.95 -8.41
N ASN A 136 -1.68 2.06 -9.33
CA ASN A 136 -1.09 2.04 -10.66
C ASN A 136 -1.42 3.31 -11.46
N SER A 137 -2.64 3.86 -11.36
CA SER A 137 -2.99 5.10 -12.05
C SER A 137 -2.20 6.30 -11.51
N VAL A 138 -2.00 6.38 -10.20
CA VAL A 138 -1.14 7.40 -9.56
C VAL A 138 0.31 7.24 -10.03
N ALA A 139 0.84 6.01 -10.07
CA ALA A 139 2.20 5.78 -10.58
C ALA A 139 2.37 6.26 -12.02
N VAL A 140 1.41 5.93 -12.90
CA VAL A 140 1.43 6.32 -14.31
C VAL A 140 1.35 7.84 -14.47
N GLU A 141 0.49 8.52 -13.70
CA GLU A 141 0.37 10.00 -13.72
C GLU A 141 1.73 10.67 -13.46
N TYR A 142 2.50 10.12 -12.51
CA TYR A 142 3.82 10.62 -12.16
C TYR A 142 4.97 10.00 -12.97
N ASN A 143 4.68 9.37 -14.11
CA ASN A 143 5.65 8.73 -15.02
C ASN A 143 6.48 7.62 -14.37
N PHE A 144 5.90 6.90 -13.42
CA PHE A 144 6.45 5.66 -12.86
C PHE A 144 5.65 4.45 -13.34
N THR A 145 6.25 3.27 -13.27
CA THR A 145 5.50 2.02 -13.21
C THR A 145 5.25 1.64 -11.76
N LEU A 146 4.10 1.02 -11.46
CA LEU A 146 3.82 0.51 -10.12
C LEU A 146 4.92 -0.45 -9.62
N VAL A 147 5.52 -1.23 -10.53
CA VAL A 147 6.60 -2.17 -10.21
C VAL A 147 7.86 -1.46 -9.72
N GLU A 148 8.22 -0.32 -10.32
CA GLU A 148 9.37 0.49 -9.87
C GLU A 148 9.16 1.08 -8.48
N CYS A 149 7.94 1.49 -8.16
CA CYS A 149 7.57 1.97 -6.83
C CYS A 149 7.73 0.85 -5.79
N ILE A 150 7.16 -0.34 -6.07
CA ILE A 150 7.23 -1.49 -5.16
C ILE A 150 8.67 -1.98 -4.97
N GLU A 151 9.44 -2.05 -6.06
CA GLU A 151 10.85 -2.45 -5.99
C GLU A 151 11.66 -1.47 -5.13
N TYR A 152 11.42 -0.18 -5.29
CA TYR A 152 12.09 0.85 -4.51
C TYR A 152 11.79 0.68 -3.01
N ALA A 153 10.51 0.65 -2.63
CA ALA A 153 10.08 0.47 -1.24
C ALA A 153 10.60 -0.85 -0.64
N TYR A 154 10.49 -1.96 -1.37
CA TYR A 154 11.03 -3.25 -0.91
C TYR A 154 12.53 -3.19 -0.63
N ASN A 155 13.31 -2.51 -1.48
CA ASN A 155 14.74 -2.34 -1.26
C ASN A 155 15.06 -1.47 -0.03
N GLN A 156 14.17 -0.56 0.38
CA GLN A 156 14.33 0.21 1.62
C GLN A 156 14.03 -0.61 2.89
N ILE A 157 13.17 -1.63 2.80
CA ILE A 157 12.76 -2.43 3.97
C ILE A 157 13.52 -3.73 4.15
N LYS A 158 14.03 -4.34 3.07
CA LYS A 158 14.54 -5.72 3.08
C LYS A 158 15.61 -6.01 4.15
N GLU A 159 16.49 -5.04 4.43
CA GLU A 159 17.55 -5.16 5.45
C GLU A 159 17.17 -4.56 6.81
N ARG A 160 15.95 -4.02 6.97
CA ARG A 160 15.53 -3.42 8.25
C ARG A 160 15.40 -4.52 9.30
N THR A 161 16.05 -4.32 10.45
CA THR A 161 15.84 -5.12 11.66
C THR A 161 14.92 -4.37 12.61
N GLY A 162 14.26 -5.09 13.50
CA GLY A 162 13.31 -4.50 14.43
C GLY A 162 12.52 -5.55 15.19
N LYS A 163 11.52 -5.09 15.92
CA LYS A 163 10.63 -5.93 16.74
C LYS A 163 9.18 -5.48 16.59
N ILE A 164 8.26 -6.38 16.89
CA ILE A 164 6.84 -6.05 16.95
C ILE A 164 6.54 -5.37 18.28
N VAL A 165 5.91 -4.21 18.23
CA VAL A 165 5.39 -3.46 19.39
C VAL A 165 3.96 -3.05 19.06
N ASP A 166 3.02 -3.39 19.93
CA ASP A 166 1.60 -3.07 19.79
C ASP A 166 1.02 -3.42 18.42
N GLY A 167 1.36 -4.61 17.90
CA GLY A 167 0.86 -5.11 16.61
C GLY A 167 1.50 -4.47 15.37
N THR A 168 2.56 -3.66 15.53
CA THR A 168 3.29 -3.00 14.43
C THR A 168 4.78 -3.28 14.47
N PHE A 169 5.42 -3.32 13.30
CA PHE A 169 6.88 -3.43 13.21
C PHE A 169 7.56 -2.09 13.54
N VAL A 170 8.42 -2.09 14.55
CA VAL A 170 9.25 -0.96 14.94
C VAL A 170 10.70 -1.27 14.61
N LYS A 171 11.28 -0.48 13.71
CA LYS A 171 12.69 -0.58 13.30
C LYS A 171 13.65 -0.35 14.47
N ASP A 172 14.76 -1.07 14.49
CA ASP A 172 15.83 -0.79 15.44
C ASP A 172 16.41 0.61 15.20
N VAL A 173 16.67 1.34 16.29
CA VAL A 173 17.40 2.60 16.23
C VAL A 173 18.88 2.26 16.18
N LYS A 174 19.58 2.77 15.15
CA LYS A 174 21.04 2.71 15.07
C LYS A 174 21.69 3.71 16.01
#